data_AF-A0A0F2LML1-F1
#
_entry.id   AF-A0A0F2LML1-F1
#
_cell.length_a   1.000
_cell.length_b   1.000
_cell.length_c   1.000
_cell.angle_alpha   90.00
_cell.angle_beta   90.00
_cell.angle_gamma   90.00
#
_symmetry.space_group_name_H-M   'P 1'
#
loop_
_entity.id
_entity.type
_entity.pdbx_description
1 polymer ?
#
loop_
_entity_poly.entity_id
_entity_poly.type
_entity_poly.pdbx_seq_one_letter_code
_entity_poly.pdbx_strand_id
1 'polypeptide(L)'
;MKPCAFDKQDLLSHALGSVDMMKKMFDDNYFEVVSKRLNKAIERLNVTKEDVKNLVTFLTAFHDLGKAAELYQSQFDNDCNALRKNTSFVFHELGGALFLWYNDWENQTLKVMSTLTVLNHLNAIRNFNTTRHKTSEVKDGHLKLKRYGGGLVQKLLSNEICNPFMKTYNVKDYTLADLKDMFAEIDSYVVESRLNLKLYVLLLTPVIVGDNLDSTASREKDESYGSKSHFISSLLKEVETP
;
A
#
# COMPACT_ATOMS: atom_id res chain seq x y z
N MET A 1 -7.19 -11.87 16.69
CA MET A 1 -6.82 -11.81 15.26
C MET A 1 -8.03 -11.25 14.50
N LYS A 2 -7.91 -10.91 13.21
CA LYS A 2 -8.48 -9.72 12.53
C LYS A 2 -7.73 -8.40 12.80
N PRO A 3 -7.58 -7.54 11.78
CA PRO A 3 -8.00 -7.76 10.38
C PRO A 3 -7.19 -8.84 9.66
N CYS A 4 -7.76 -9.46 8.63
CA CYS A 4 -7.18 -10.54 7.83
C CYS A 4 -6.64 -10.02 6.49
N ALA A 5 -5.49 -10.54 6.06
CA ALA A 5 -4.92 -10.29 4.73
C ALA A 5 -5.36 -11.34 3.71
N PHE A 6 -5.34 -12.61 4.10
CA PHE A 6 -5.73 -13.78 3.31
C PHE A 6 -6.25 -14.89 4.23
N ASP A 7 -6.65 -16.04 3.66
CA ASP A 7 -6.96 -17.22 4.46
C ASP A 7 -5.76 -17.61 5.34
N LYS A 8 -6.01 -17.77 6.64
CA LYS A 8 -5.02 -18.13 7.68
C LYS A 8 -3.89 -17.13 7.89
N GLN A 9 -3.97 -15.92 7.32
CA GLN A 9 -2.98 -14.87 7.53
C GLN A 9 -3.65 -13.56 7.95
N ASP A 10 -3.28 -13.06 9.12
CA ASP A 10 -3.71 -11.75 9.58
C ASP A 10 -2.96 -10.61 8.87
N LEU A 11 -3.59 -9.44 8.83
CA LEU A 11 -3.14 -8.29 8.06
C LEU A 11 -1.89 -7.62 8.67
N LEU A 12 -1.67 -7.74 9.98
CA LEU A 12 -0.45 -7.23 10.60
C LEU A 12 0.74 -8.11 10.20
N SER A 13 0.59 -9.43 10.28
CA SER A 13 1.64 -10.37 9.89
C SER A 13 2.03 -10.18 8.42
N HIS A 14 1.06 -10.02 7.52
CA HIS A 14 1.33 -9.72 6.10
C HIS A 14 2.07 -8.39 5.89
N ALA A 15 1.64 -7.33 6.59
CA ALA A 15 2.29 -6.02 6.50
C ALA A 15 3.76 -6.07 6.94
N LEU A 16 4.04 -6.72 8.08
CA LEU A 16 5.41 -6.86 8.61
C LEU A 16 6.26 -7.77 7.72
N GLY A 17 5.72 -8.89 7.24
CA GLY A 17 6.43 -9.79 6.32
C GLY A 17 6.78 -9.11 5.00
N SER A 18 5.86 -8.28 4.46
CA SER A 18 6.12 -7.47 3.26
C SER A 18 7.25 -6.46 3.47
N VAL A 19 7.30 -5.83 4.65
CA VAL A 19 8.40 -4.93 5.04
C VAL A 19 9.73 -5.69 5.14
N ASP A 20 9.72 -6.88 5.73
CA ASP A 20 10.94 -7.69 5.87
C ASP A 20 11.50 -8.11 4.51
N MET A 21 10.63 -8.53 3.57
CA MET A 21 11.04 -8.86 2.20
C MET A 21 11.57 -7.63 1.45
N MET A 22 10.91 -6.48 1.61
CA MET A 22 11.40 -5.21 1.05
C MET A 22 12.79 -4.86 1.59
N LYS A 23 13.01 -4.94 2.90
CA LYS A 23 14.31 -4.63 3.52
C LYS A 23 15.44 -5.58 3.08
N LYS A 24 15.12 -6.83 2.73
CA LYS A 24 16.10 -7.79 2.18
C LYS A 24 16.50 -7.45 0.75
N MET A 25 15.55 -6.93 -0.05
CA MET A 25 15.75 -6.67 -1.48
C MET A 25 16.37 -5.30 -1.80
N PHE A 26 16.19 -4.32 -0.92
CA PHE A 26 16.64 -2.95 -1.18
C PHE A 26 17.62 -2.50 -0.12
N ASP A 27 18.84 -2.21 -0.57
CA ASP A 27 19.91 -1.68 0.26
C ASP A 27 19.83 -0.15 0.43
N ASP A 28 20.75 0.39 1.23
CA ASP A 28 20.85 1.82 1.48
C ASP A 28 21.17 2.64 0.22
N ASN A 29 21.83 2.04 -0.80
CA ASN A 29 22.14 2.73 -2.04
C ASN A 29 20.88 3.06 -2.83
N TYR A 30 19.88 2.17 -2.83
CA TYR A 30 18.58 2.44 -3.44
C TYR A 30 17.96 3.71 -2.85
N PHE A 31 17.86 3.78 -1.51
CA PHE A 31 17.22 4.90 -0.82
C PHE A 31 18.00 6.21 -0.98
N GLU A 32 19.33 6.16 -1.05
CA GLU A 32 20.20 7.29 -1.35
C GLU A 32 19.98 7.83 -2.78
N VAL A 33 19.79 6.96 -3.77
CA VAL A 33 19.47 7.39 -5.13
C VAL A 33 18.08 8.01 -5.20
N VAL A 34 17.10 7.42 -4.51
CA VAL A 34 15.73 7.95 -4.47
C VAL A 34 15.70 9.32 -3.79
N SER A 35 16.36 9.51 -2.64
CA SER A 35 16.40 10.82 -1.95
C SER A 35 16.97 11.92 -2.84
N LYS A 36 18.09 11.65 -3.52
CA LYS A 36 18.70 12.58 -4.50
C LYS A 36 17.75 12.93 -5.65
N ARG A 37 17.02 11.94 -6.17
CA ARG A 37 16.06 12.16 -7.27
C ARG A 37 14.85 12.98 -6.81
N LEU A 38 14.33 12.72 -5.61
CA LEU A 38 13.22 13.46 -5.03
C LEU A 38 13.62 14.91 -4.74
N ASN A 39 14.75 15.15 -4.07
CA ASN A 39 15.26 16.50 -3.78
C ASN A 39 15.55 17.31 -5.05
N LYS A 40 15.95 16.65 -6.14
CA LYS A 40 16.17 17.31 -7.44
C LYS A 40 14.86 17.67 -8.14
N ALA A 41 13.83 16.84 -8.00
CA ALA A 41 12.60 16.96 -8.77
C ALA A 41 11.51 17.78 -8.07
N ILE A 42 11.56 17.87 -6.74
CA ILE A 42 10.53 18.52 -5.92
C ILE A 42 11.16 19.77 -5.30
N GLU A 43 10.65 20.93 -5.67
CA GLU A 43 11.17 22.21 -5.18
C GLU A 43 11.09 22.28 -3.64
N ARG A 44 12.19 22.73 -3.01
CA ARG A 44 12.34 22.88 -1.54
C ARG A 44 12.14 21.59 -0.74
N LEU A 45 12.15 20.43 -1.38
CA LEU A 45 12.23 19.17 -0.67
C LEU A 45 13.67 18.93 -0.19
N ASN A 46 13.81 18.55 1.07
CA ASN A 46 15.08 18.18 1.66
C ASN A 46 14.90 16.92 2.50
N VAL A 47 14.93 15.77 1.84
CA VAL A 47 14.79 14.45 2.46
C VAL A 47 16.12 13.70 2.46
N THR A 48 16.40 13.01 3.56
CA THR A 48 17.54 12.11 3.69
C THR A 48 17.21 10.72 3.13
N LYS A 49 18.22 9.85 3.01
CA LYS A 49 17.98 8.44 2.67
C LYS A 49 17.14 7.74 3.76
N GLU A 50 17.35 8.06 5.03
CA GLU A 50 16.56 7.55 6.16
C GLU A 50 15.09 7.95 6.05
N ASP A 51 14.79 9.21 5.69
CA ASP A 51 13.41 9.65 5.52
C ASP A 51 12.71 8.89 4.40
N VAL A 52 13.41 8.65 3.29
CA VAL A 52 12.88 7.86 2.17
C VAL A 52 12.70 6.40 2.57
N LYS A 53 13.67 5.80 3.27
CA LYS A 53 13.59 4.42 3.77
C LYS A 53 12.41 4.24 4.72
N ASN A 54 12.17 5.19 5.62
CA ASN A 54 11.04 5.20 6.55
C ASN A 54 9.71 5.38 5.80
N LEU A 55 9.64 6.31 4.84
CA LEU A 55 8.46 6.48 3.99
C LEU A 55 8.13 5.19 3.21
N VAL A 56 9.12 4.57 2.56
CA VAL A 56 8.92 3.33 1.80
C VAL A 56 8.50 2.19 2.73
N THR A 57 9.15 2.05 3.89
CA THR A 57 8.77 1.08 4.93
C THR A 57 7.32 1.25 5.36
N PHE A 58 6.92 2.49 5.62
CA PHE A 58 5.54 2.84 5.94
C PHE A 58 4.58 2.48 4.81
N LEU A 59 4.86 2.86 3.56
CA LEU A 59 4.00 2.55 2.43
C LEU A 59 3.87 1.04 2.21
N THR A 60 4.96 0.28 2.36
CA THR A 60 4.93 -1.19 2.27
C THR A 60 4.03 -1.80 3.34
N ALA A 61 4.06 -1.31 4.57
CA ALA A 61 3.19 -1.85 5.62
C ALA A 61 1.71 -1.43 5.48
N PHE A 62 1.44 -0.26 4.89
CA PHE A 62 0.10 0.33 4.83
C PHE A 62 -0.60 0.15 3.47
N HIS A 63 0.08 -0.36 2.44
CA HIS A 63 -0.46 -0.48 1.08
C HIS A 63 -1.81 -1.21 1.05
N ASP A 64 -1.95 -2.18 1.96
CA ASP A 64 -3.07 -3.10 2.04
C ASP A 64 -4.08 -2.76 3.14
N LEU A 65 -3.95 -1.58 3.77
CA LEU A 65 -4.82 -1.13 4.86
C LEU A 65 -6.30 -1.17 4.46
N GLY A 66 -6.64 -0.97 3.18
CA GLY A 66 -8.02 -1.07 2.74
C GLY A 66 -8.64 -2.44 2.92
N LYS A 67 -7.86 -3.54 3.04
CA LYS A 67 -8.39 -4.85 3.46
C LYS A 67 -9.03 -4.79 4.84
N ALA A 68 -8.72 -3.82 5.69
CA ALA A 68 -9.45 -3.62 6.94
C ALA A 68 -10.92 -3.17 6.75
N ALA A 69 -11.38 -3.01 5.50
CA ALA A 69 -12.78 -2.72 5.18
C ALA A 69 -13.74 -3.81 5.68
N GLU A 70 -14.87 -3.38 6.24
CA GLU A 70 -15.88 -4.30 6.78
C GLU A 70 -16.36 -5.34 5.76
N LEU A 71 -16.52 -4.95 4.49
CA LEU A 71 -16.95 -5.87 3.45
C LEU A 71 -15.93 -7.01 3.24
N TYR A 72 -14.63 -6.70 3.26
CA TYR A 72 -13.61 -7.74 3.13
C TYR A 72 -13.52 -8.60 4.37
N GLN A 73 -13.49 -7.96 5.54
CA GLN A 73 -13.38 -8.66 6.82
C GLN A 73 -14.61 -9.51 7.14
N SER A 74 -15.76 -9.28 6.49
CA SER A 74 -16.95 -10.13 6.59
C SER A 74 -16.77 -11.52 5.94
N GLN A 75 -15.73 -11.71 5.13
CA GLN A 75 -15.44 -12.96 4.44
C GLN A 75 -14.63 -13.95 5.29
N PHE A 76 -14.23 -13.55 6.50
CA PHE A 76 -13.40 -14.34 7.41
C PHE A 76 -14.03 -14.45 8.80
N ASP A 77 -13.72 -15.53 9.52
CA ASP A 77 -13.93 -15.62 10.96
C ASP A 77 -12.86 -14.82 11.74
N ASN A 78 -12.91 -14.89 13.08
CA ASN A 78 -11.97 -14.14 13.94
C ASN A 78 -10.53 -14.65 13.89
N ASP A 79 -10.32 -15.86 13.37
CA ASP A 79 -9.02 -16.51 13.23
C ASP A 79 -8.49 -16.44 11.79
N CYS A 80 -9.13 -15.60 10.96
CA CYS A 80 -8.81 -15.43 9.55
C CYS A 80 -9.00 -16.66 8.68
N ASN A 81 -9.86 -17.60 9.10
CA ASN A 81 -10.31 -18.67 8.20
C ASN A 81 -11.37 -18.12 7.26
N ALA A 82 -11.22 -18.42 5.97
CA ALA A 82 -12.15 -18.04 4.94
C ALA A 82 -13.52 -18.72 5.15
N LEU A 83 -14.58 -17.91 5.22
CA LEU A 83 -15.96 -18.42 5.32
C LEU A 83 -16.48 -18.94 3.96
N ARG A 84 -15.76 -18.69 2.86
CA ARG A 84 -16.10 -19.10 1.49
C ARG A 84 -14.82 -19.41 0.70
N LYS A 85 -14.91 -20.32 -0.29
CA LYS A 85 -13.76 -20.80 -1.09
C LYS A 85 -13.00 -19.74 -1.89
N ASN A 86 -13.56 -18.54 -2.11
CA ASN A 86 -12.91 -17.46 -2.86
C ASN A 86 -13.07 -16.13 -2.11
N THR A 87 -12.04 -15.74 -1.34
CA THR A 87 -12.00 -14.45 -0.66
C THR A 87 -11.24 -13.43 -1.52
N SER A 88 -11.96 -12.72 -2.39
CA SER A 88 -11.39 -11.66 -3.22
C SER A 88 -11.86 -10.29 -2.74
N PHE A 89 -11.02 -9.28 -2.94
CA PHE A 89 -11.36 -7.91 -2.62
C PHE A 89 -10.88 -6.97 -3.71
N VAL A 90 -11.82 -6.70 -4.61
CA VAL A 90 -11.67 -5.65 -5.61
C VAL A 90 -11.69 -4.32 -4.86
N PHE A 91 -10.76 -3.40 -5.19
CA PHE A 91 -10.71 -2.03 -4.67
C PHE A 91 -10.08 -1.82 -3.28
N HIS A 92 -9.33 -2.78 -2.75
CA HIS A 92 -8.67 -2.59 -1.45
C HIS A 92 -7.61 -1.48 -1.46
N GLU A 93 -7.06 -1.18 -2.63
CA GLU A 93 -6.19 -0.03 -2.82
C GLU A 93 -6.87 1.31 -2.48
N LEU A 94 -8.21 1.39 -2.62
CA LEU A 94 -8.96 2.64 -2.39
C LEU A 94 -8.98 3.04 -0.91
N GLY A 95 -9.19 2.07 -0.02
CA GLY A 95 -9.24 2.33 1.41
C GLY A 95 -7.89 2.83 1.94
N GLY A 96 -6.79 2.19 1.52
CA GLY A 96 -5.43 2.64 1.86
C GLY A 96 -5.12 4.02 1.29
N ALA A 97 -5.50 4.28 0.04
CA ALA A 97 -5.31 5.59 -0.60
C ALA A 97 -6.08 6.71 0.13
N LEU A 98 -7.35 6.48 0.48
CA LEU A 98 -8.15 7.44 1.24
C LEU A 98 -7.58 7.70 2.63
N PHE A 99 -7.03 6.67 3.29
CA PHE A 99 -6.30 6.86 4.53
C PHE A 99 -5.12 7.82 4.37
N LEU A 100 -4.29 7.62 3.35
CA LEU A 100 -3.19 8.55 3.08
C LEU A 100 -3.71 9.96 2.75
N TRP A 101 -4.78 10.06 1.94
CA TRP A 101 -5.30 11.34 1.49
C TRP A 101 -5.90 12.22 2.59
N TYR A 102 -6.60 11.61 3.56
CA TYR A 102 -7.31 12.37 4.59
C TYR A 102 -6.51 12.59 5.88
N ASN A 103 -5.26 12.11 5.93
CA ASN A 103 -4.34 12.47 7.00
C ASN A 103 -3.48 13.67 6.58
N ASP A 104 -2.89 14.33 7.57
CA ASP A 104 -2.15 15.58 7.39
C ASP A 104 -0.72 15.30 6.96
N TRP A 105 -0.29 15.94 5.88
CA TRP A 105 1.07 15.81 5.34
C TRP A 105 1.81 17.15 5.36
N GLU A 106 3.12 17.07 5.56
CA GLU A 106 4.01 18.22 5.45
C GLU A 106 4.25 18.66 4.01
N ASN A 107 4.13 17.73 3.06
CA ASN A 107 4.40 17.98 1.66
C ASN A 107 3.32 17.36 0.76
N GLN A 108 2.64 18.21 -0.02
CA GLN A 108 1.55 17.80 -0.90
C GLN A 108 2.02 16.90 -2.05
N THR A 109 3.23 17.11 -2.58
CA THR A 109 3.78 16.24 -3.63
C THR A 109 3.99 14.83 -3.12
N LEU A 110 4.60 14.68 -1.94
CA LEU A 110 4.81 13.39 -1.30
C LEU A 110 3.48 12.70 -0.95
N LYS A 111 2.47 13.46 -0.48
CA LYS A 111 1.11 12.96 -0.27
C LYS A 111 0.53 12.36 -1.54
N VAL A 112 0.58 13.09 -2.66
CA VAL A 112 0.05 12.64 -3.96
C VAL A 112 0.82 11.42 -4.47
N MET A 113 2.16 11.45 -4.43
CA MET A 113 3.00 10.32 -4.87
C MET A 113 2.76 9.05 -4.02
N SER A 114 2.60 9.21 -2.70
CA SER A 114 2.31 8.11 -1.78
C SER A 114 0.91 7.53 -2.02
N THR A 115 -0.08 8.40 -2.25
CA THR A 115 -1.45 7.98 -2.59
C THR A 115 -1.47 7.22 -3.92
N LEU A 116 -0.76 7.72 -4.94
CA LEU A 116 -0.59 7.02 -6.21
C LEU A 116 0.14 5.69 -6.04
N THR A 117 1.17 5.63 -5.18
CA THR A 117 1.88 4.38 -4.89
C THR A 117 0.91 3.30 -4.39
N VAL A 118 0.05 3.64 -3.41
CA VAL A 118 -0.96 2.69 -2.91
C VAL A 118 -2.03 2.39 -3.96
N LEU A 119 -2.54 3.37 -4.70
CA LEU A 119 -3.53 3.11 -5.77
C LEU A 119 -3.01 2.17 -6.87
N ASN A 120 -1.71 2.22 -7.12
CA ASN A 120 -1.06 1.53 -8.23
C ASN A 120 -0.24 0.31 -7.77
N HIS A 121 -0.30 -0.12 -6.51
CA HIS A 121 0.48 -1.29 -6.05
C HIS A 121 0.06 -2.60 -6.74
N LEU A 122 -1.14 -2.65 -7.32
CA LEU A 122 -1.60 -3.73 -8.19
C LEU A 122 -1.45 -3.42 -9.69
N ASN A 123 -0.67 -2.41 -10.10
CA ASN A 123 -0.64 -1.93 -11.50
C ASN A 123 -0.19 -2.98 -12.52
N ALA A 124 0.47 -4.06 -12.10
CA ALA A 124 0.71 -5.21 -12.97
C ALA A 124 -0.60 -5.88 -13.45
N ILE A 125 -1.73 -5.59 -12.79
CA ILE A 125 -3.06 -6.18 -13.02
C ILE A 125 -4.13 -5.12 -13.36
N ARG A 126 -4.05 -3.87 -12.85
CA ARG A 126 -5.07 -2.81 -13.09
C ARG A 126 -4.46 -1.41 -13.11
N ASN A 127 -4.69 -0.62 -14.16
CA ASN A 127 -4.20 0.78 -14.22
C ASN A 127 -5.14 1.76 -13.49
N PHE A 128 -4.61 2.92 -13.08
CA PHE A 128 -5.36 4.03 -12.44
C PHE A 128 -6.69 4.37 -13.13
N ASN A 129 -6.70 4.42 -14.47
CA ASN A 129 -7.91 4.70 -15.23
C ASN A 129 -8.96 3.59 -15.06
N THR A 130 -8.55 2.33 -14.99
CA THR A 130 -9.44 1.18 -14.76
C THR A 130 -10.10 1.27 -13.38
N THR A 131 -9.34 1.62 -12.33
CA THR A 131 -9.88 1.78 -10.98
C THR A 131 -10.84 2.97 -10.90
N ARG A 132 -10.50 4.09 -11.57
CA ARG A 132 -11.37 5.28 -11.66
C ARG A 132 -12.70 5.00 -12.36
N HIS A 133 -12.68 4.28 -13.48
CA HIS A 133 -13.90 3.95 -14.25
C HIS A 133 -14.82 2.95 -13.54
N LYS A 134 -14.31 2.22 -12.54
CA LYS A 134 -15.07 1.26 -11.74
C LYS A 134 -15.54 1.77 -10.39
N THR A 135 -15.40 3.08 -10.14
CA THR A 135 -15.90 3.71 -8.90
C THR A 135 -17.41 3.54 -8.70
N SER A 136 -18.18 3.33 -9.78
CA SER A 136 -19.61 2.99 -9.73
C SER A 136 -19.90 1.61 -9.13
N GLU A 137 -18.93 0.69 -9.11
CA GLU A 137 -19.04 -0.65 -8.53
C GLU A 137 -18.69 -0.66 -7.02
N VAL A 138 -18.14 0.44 -6.50
CA VAL A 138 -17.75 0.57 -5.10
C VAL A 138 -18.99 0.66 -4.22
N LYS A 139 -19.18 -0.36 -3.40
CA LYS A 139 -20.22 -0.41 -2.35
C LYS A 139 -19.72 0.23 -1.06
N ASP A 140 -20.64 0.75 -0.25
CA ASP A 140 -20.32 1.47 0.98
C ASP A 140 -19.39 0.70 1.94
N GLY A 141 -19.60 -0.63 2.07
CA GLY A 141 -18.75 -1.51 2.88
C GLY A 141 -17.28 -1.66 2.43
N HIS A 142 -16.91 -1.26 1.21
CA HIS A 142 -15.51 -1.23 0.76
C HIS A 142 -14.70 -0.13 1.45
N LEU A 143 -15.38 0.90 1.97
CA LEU A 143 -14.78 2.13 2.47
C LEU A 143 -14.92 2.30 3.99
N LYS A 144 -15.55 1.34 4.68
CA LYS A 144 -15.72 1.34 6.14
C LYS A 144 -14.51 0.70 6.81
N LEU A 145 -13.50 1.50 7.13
CA LEU A 145 -12.26 1.02 7.74
C LEU A 145 -12.25 1.14 9.27
N LYS A 146 -13.10 1.99 9.86
CA LYS A 146 -12.96 2.39 11.27
C LYS A 146 -12.94 1.21 12.24
N ARG A 147 -13.77 0.20 11.98
CA ARG A 147 -13.94 -0.97 12.84
C ARG A 147 -12.67 -1.81 13.01
N TYR A 148 -11.91 -2.03 11.93
CA TYR A 148 -10.74 -2.93 11.96
C TYR A 148 -9.41 -2.20 11.70
N GLY A 149 -9.44 -1.07 11.00
CA GLY A 149 -8.24 -0.34 10.62
C GLY A 149 -7.57 0.38 11.78
N GLY A 150 -8.32 0.95 12.73
CA GLY A 150 -7.73 1.69 13.85
C GLY A 150 -6.78 0.84 14.70
N GLY A 151 -7.19 -0.38 15.05
CA GLY A 151 -6.35 -1.32 15.80
C GLY A 151 -5.12 -1.81 15.01
N LEU A 152 -5.24 -1.96 13.69
CA LEU A 152 -4.09 -2.30 12.84
C LEU A 152 -3.07 -1.15 12.81
N VAL A 153 -3.53 0.08 12.55
CA VAL A 153 -2.66 1.26 12.50
C VAL A 153 -1.93 1.46 13.83
N GLN A 154 -2.62 1.31 14.96
CA GLN A 154 -1.98 1.39 16.28
C GLN A 154 -0.86 0.36 16.43
N LYS A 155 -1.10 -0.90 16.05
CA LYS A 155 -0.08 -1.95 16.14
C LYS A 155 1.11 -1.70 15.23
N LEU A 156 0.89 -1.22 14.01
CA LEU A 156 1.98 -0.87 13.08
C LEU A 156 2.84 0.26 13.65
N LEU A 157 2.22 1.30 14.20
CA LEU A 157 2.93 2.39 14.88
C LEU A 157 3.71 1.89 16.11
N SER A 158 3.17 0.93 16.87
CA SER A 158 3.91 0.30 17.99
C SER A 158 5.09 -0.57 17.54
N ASN A 159 5.15 -0.97 16.27
CA ASN A 159 6.30 -1.62 15.64
C ASN A 159 7.23 -0.60 14.96
N GLU A 160 7.18 0.66 15.38
CA GLU A 160 8.03 1.75 14.87
C GLU A 160 7.86 2.03 13.36
N ILE A 161 6.74 1.59 12.76
CA ILE A 161 6.42 1.86 11.36
C ILE A 161 5.71 3.22 11.26
N CYS A 162 6.48 4.29 11.18
CA CYS A 162 5.98 5.65 11.05
C CYS A 162 6.38 6.31 9.73
N ASN A 163 5.53 7.23 9.27
CA ASN A 163 5.81 8.10 8.14
C ASN A 163 6.42 9.41 8.65
N PRO A 164 7.63 9.79 8.23
CA PRO A 164 8.28 11.02 8.69
C PRO A 164 7.57 12.31 8.22
N PHE A 165 6.69 12.22 7.23
CA PHE A 165 6.02 13.37 6.61
C PHE A 165 4.53 13.49 6.96
N MET A 166 3.97 12.52 7.68
CA MET A 166 2.55 12.47 8.02
C MET A 166 2.35 12.72 9.52
N LYS A 167 1.53 13.71 9.86
CA LYS A 167 1.33 14.19 11.23
C LYS A 167 0.21 13.48 11.97
N THR A 168 -0.76 12.93 11.24
CA THR A 168 -1.94 12.28 11.79
C THR A 168 -2.13 10.89 11.20
N TYR A 169 -2.73 9.98 11.97
CA TYR A 169 -2.95 8.57 11.62
C TYR A 169 -4.40 8.17 11.93
N ASN A 170 -5.34 9.02 11.53
CA ASN A 170 -6.76 8.89 11.82
C ASN A 170 -7.41 7.96 10.79
N VAL A 171 -7.83 6.78 11.26
CA VAL A 171 -8.67 5.87 10.48
C VAL A 171 -10.13 6.24 10.69
N LYS A 172 -10.86 6.48 9.61
CA LYS A 172 -12.30 6.73 9.62
C LYS A 172 -13.01 5.88 8.59
N ASP A 173 -14.33 5.94 8.61
CA ASP A 173 -15.15 5.45 7.52
C ASP A 173 -15.21 6.53 6.45
N TYR A 174 -15.02 6.11 5.20
CA TYR A 174 -15.09 6.99 4.04
C TYR A 174 -16.38 6.73 3.26
N THR A 175 -16.65 7.64 2.34
CA THR A 175 -17.80 7.64 1.45
C THR A 175 -17.37 7.69 -0.01
N LEU A 176 -18.32 7.45 -0.92
CA LEU A 176 -18.09 7.67 -2.34
C LEU A 176 -17.81 9.14 -2.69
N ALA A 177 -18.30 10.09 -1.89
CA ALA A 177 -17.98 11.50 -2.07
C ALA A 177 -16.50 11.75 -1.78
N ASP A 178 -15.99 11.24 -0.64
CA ASP A 178 -14.57 11.35 -0.28
C ASP A 178 -13.65 10.79 -1.38
N LEU A 179 -14.06 9.66 -1.98
CA LEU A 179 -13.33 9.04 -3.09
C LEU A 179 -13.29 9.93 -4.35
N LYS A 180 -14.43 10.52 -4.71
CA LYS A 180 -14.53 11.42 -5.87
C LYS A 180 -13.72 12.69 -5.65
N ASP A 181 -13.78 13.24 -4.45
CA ASP A 181 -13.05 14.45 -4.06
C ASP A 181 -11.54 14.21 -4.13
N MET A 182 -11.05 13.09 -3.55
CA MET A 182 -9.64 12.68 -3.66
C MET A 182 -9.18 12.60 -5.13
N PHE A 183 -9.94 11.94 -6.01
CA PHE A 183 -9.54 11.84 -7.42
C PHE A 183 -9.55 13.20 -8.14
N ALA A 184 -10.55 14.04 -7.88
CA ALA A 184 -10.64 15.37 -8.48
C ALA A 184 -9.49 16.28 -8.04
N GLU A 185 -9.13 16.25 -6.77
CA GLU A 185 -8.03 17.03 -6.22
C GLU A 185 -6.65 16.52 -6.71
N ILE A 186 -6.48 15.20 -6.84
CA ILE A 186 -5.27 14.64 -7.48
C ILE A 186 -5.16 15.13 -8.93
N ASP A 187 -6.24 15.07 -9.72
CA ASP A 187 -6.22 15.53 -11.10
C ASP A 187 -5.86 17.02 -11.22
N SER A 188 -6.51 17.88 -10.42
CA SER A 188 -6.21 19.32 -10.38
C SER A 188 -4.76 19.57 -9.99
N TYR A 189 -4.26 18.91 -8.94
CA TYR A 189 -2.88 19.06 -8.50
C TYR A 189 -1.87 18.66 -9.57
N VAL A 190 -2.11 17.56 -10.28
CA VAL A 190 -1.23 17.07 -11.36
C VAL A 190 -1.14 18.07 -12.51
N VAL A 191 -2.27 18.67 -12.89
CA VAL A 191 -2.33 19.68 -13.95
C VAL A 191 -1.59 20.95 -13.53
N GLU A 192 -1.85 21.43 -12.31
CA GLU A 192 -1.30 22.70 -11.79
C GLU A 192 0.21 22.64 -11.53
N SER A 193 0.68 21.55 -10.93
CA SER A 193 2.08 21.41 -10.53
C SER A 193 3.03 21.04 -11.68
N ARG A 194 2.51 20.63 -12.84
CA ARG A 194 3.28 20.06 -13.97
C ARG A 194 4.24 18.94 -13.52
N LEU A 195 3.90 18.25 -12.43
CA LEU A 195 4.76 17.25 -11.82
C LEU A 195 4.97 16.06 -12.74
N ASN A 196 6.22 15.61 -12.84
CA ASN A 196 6.51 14.31 -13.43
C ASN A 196 6.15 13.20 -12.43
N LEU A 197 4.86 12.87 -12.38
CA LEU A 197 4.35 11.83 -11.47
C LEU A 197 5.01 10.47 -11.68
N LYS A 198 5.70 10.21 -12.80
CA LYS A 198 6.43 8.94 -12.98
C LYS A 198 7.42 8.68 -11.86
N LEU A 199 7.84 9.69 -11.08
CA LEU A 199 8.72 9.48 -9.93
C LEU A 199 8.07 8.66 -8.80
N TYR A 200 6.74 8.54 -8.72
CA TYR A 200 6.11 7.70 -7.69
C TYR A 200 6.53 6.22 -7.86
N VAL A 201 6.98 5.82 -9.06
CA VAL A 201 7.47 4.45 -9.29
C VAL A 201 8.68 4.11 -8.42
N LEU A 202 9.46 5.11 -7.99
CA LEU A 202 10.57 4.93 -7.05
C LEU A 202 10.10 4.55 -5.64
N LEU A 203 8.87 4.90 -5.26
CA LEU A 203 8.24 4.47 -4.02
C LEU A 203 7.45 3.16 -4.23
N LEU A 204 6.89 2.97 -5.42
CA LEU A 204 6.10 1.81 -5.79
C LEU A 204 6.92 0.52 -5.90
N THR A 205 8.10 0.58 -6.50
CA THR A 205 8.89 -0.62 -6.80
C THR A 205 9.17 -1.46 -5.54
N PRO A 206 9.63 -0.88 -4.41
CA PRO A 206 9.84 -1.67 -3.19
C PRO A 206 8.56 -2.22 -2.57
N VAL A 207 7.45 -1.49 -2.67
CA VAL A 207 6.13 -1.94 -2.17
C VAL A 207 5.68 -3.19 -2.94
N ILE A 208 5.74 -3.15 -4.28
CA ILE A 208 5.36 -4.29 -5.13
C ILE A 208 6.23 -5.51 -4.86
N VAL A 209 7.55 -5.32 -4.76
CA VAL A 209 8.48 -6.42 -4.51
C VAL A 209 8.25 -7.04 -3.13
N GLY A 210 8.10 -6.22 -2.09
CA GLY A 210 7.81 -6.68 -0.73
C GLY A 210 6.50 -7.48 -0.64
N ASP A 211 5.40 -6.92 -1.15
CA ASP A 211 4.09 -7.59 -1.17
C ASP A 211 4.13 -8.91 -1.93
N ASN A 212 4.68 -8.94 -3.15
CA ASN A 212 4.68 -10.16 -3.96
C ASN A 212 5.53 -11.28 -3.35
N LEU A 213 6.67 -10.95 -2.72
CA LEU A 213 7.51 -11.94 -2.05
C LEU A 213 6.83 -12.51 -0.81
N ASP A 214 6.27 -11.68 0.06
CA ASP A 214 5.56 -12.15 1.27
C ASP A 214 4.30 -12.95 0.93
N SER A 215 3.48 -12.41 0.02
CA SER A 215 2.28 -13.07 -0.48
C SER A 215 2.62 -14.45 -1.07
N THR A 216 3.81 -14.64 -1.62
CA THR A 216 4.21 -15.92 -2.22
C THR A 216 4.71 -16.92 -1.19
N ALA A 217 5.58 -16.50 -0.28
CA ALA A 217 6.04 -17.33 0.82
C ALA A 217 4.85 -17.84 1.68
N SER A 218 3.84 -17.01 1.86
CA SER A 218 2.63 -17.35 2.61
C SER A 218 1.67 -18.27 1.84
N ARG A 219 1.75 -18.28 0.49
CA ARG A 219 0.89 -19.06 -0.42
C ARG A 219 1.56 -20.29 -1.04
N GLU A 220 2.81 -20.60 -0.72
CA GLU A 220 3.47 -21.87 -1.09
C GLU A 220 2.74 -23.13 -0.62
N LYS A 221 1.70 -22.96 0.20
CA LYS A 221 0.80 -24.04 0.65
C LYS A 221 -0.47 -24.21 -0.20
N ASP A 222 -0.67 -23.41 -1.26
CA ASP A 222 -1.84 -23.51 -2.15
C ASP A 222 -1.46 -23.94 -3.58
N GLU A 223 -2.18 -24.93 -4.12
CA GLU A 223 -1.96 -25.60 -5.43
C GLU A 223 -2.01 -24.67 -6.67
N SER A 224 -2.30 -23.37 -6.52
CA SER A 224 -2.45 -22.39 -7.63
C SER A 224 -1.13 -21.72 -8.09
N TYR A 225 0.00 -22.21 -7.62
CA TYR A 225 1.36 -21.67 -7.81
C TYR A 225 1.82 -21.51 -9.27
N GLY A 226 1.15 -22.16 -10.22
CA GLY A 226 1.62 -22.33 -11.60
C GLY A 226 1.69 -21.07 -12.47
N SER A 227 0.94 -20.00 -12.17
CA SER A 227 0.83 -18.83 -13.08
C SER A 227 1.67 -17.61 -12.68
N LYS A 228 2.20 -17.56 -11.45
CA LYS A 228 3.06 -16.46 -10.93
C LYS A 228 4.55 -16.83 -10.81
N SER A 229 4.90 -18.08 -11.12
CA SER A 229 6.19 -18.67 -10.76
C SER A 229 7.40 -17.99 -11.39
N HIS A 230 7.32 -17.48 -12.63
CA HIS A 230 8.51 -16.96 -13.31
C HIS A 230 9.03 -15.63 -12.76
N PHE A 231 8.16 -14.62 -12.58
CA PHE A 231 8.59 -13.34 -11.98
C PHE A 231 9.08 -13.53 -10.54
N ILE A 232 8.38 -14.37 -9.78
CA ILE A 232 8.67 -14.56 -8.37
C ILE A 232 9.88 -15.46 -8.15
N SER A 233 10.07 -16.51 -8.95
CA SER A 233 11.31 -17.32 -8.93
C SER A 233 12.53 -16.50 -9.35
N SER A 234 12.39 -15.54 -10.27
CA SER A 234 13.48 -14.62 -10.59
C SER A 234 13.79 -13.68 -9.41
N LEU A 235 12.77 -13.16 -8.71
CA LEU A 235 13.00 -12.33 -7.52
C LEU A 235 13.61 -13.11 -6.35
N LEU A 236 13.13 -14.33 -6.08
CA LEU A 236 13.64 -15.17 -4.99
C LEU A 236 15.12 -15.52 -5.18
N LYS A 237 15.57 -15.75 -6.42
CA LYS A 237 17.00 -15.97 -6.72
C LYS A 237 17.87 -14.80 -6.29
N GLU A 238 17.39 -13.57 -6.45
CA GLU A 238 18.11 -12.36 -6.05
C GLU A 238 18.14 -12.19 -4.52
N VAL A 239 17.14 -12.73 -3.78
CA VAL A 239 17.14 -12.77 -2.30
C VAL A 239 18.16 -13.79 -1.75
N GLU A 240 18.36 -14.89 -2.46
CA GLU A 240 19.15 -16.05 -2.01
C GLU A 240 20.63 -16.00 -2.41
N THR A 241 21.02 -15.10 -3.31
CA THR A 241 22.43 -14.84 -3.62
C THR A 241 23.02 -13.80 -2.66
N PRO A 242 24.01 -14.18 -1.82
CA PRO A 242 24.68 -13.28 -0.88
C PRO A 242 25.57 -12.23 -1.56
#